data_AF-A0A0R3UMC9-F1
#
_entry.id   AF-A0A0R3UMC9-F1
#
_cell.length_a   1.000
_cell.length_b   1.000
_cell.length_c   1.000
_cell.angle_alpha   90.00
_cell.angle_beta   90.00
_cell.angle_gamma   90.00
#
_symmetry.space_group_name_H-M   'P 1'
#
loop_
_entity.id
_entity.type
_entity.pdbx_description
1 polymer ?
#
loop_
_entity_poly.entity_id
_entity_poly.type
_entity_poly.pdbx_seq_one_letter_code
_entity_poly.pdbx_strand_id
1 'polypeptide(L)'
;MIMANKSSVWELNHRVLEEREKLVTRFIGLAKVGNTKNLKYLYALKIKPVDKMSRVELVAQPPDVTENPYFETIKQRTKTKPKETEVQTDQYFYAVSQKRGAGDGGGRRKMNWKLKKYEKQDNLSSTDDSTAAPSRVQEACWFCLGNPQVAKHLLVTIATHAYLALPRGPLVKDHVLILTVGHHQSWLTCPEVVQADIEAYKKSLRSMYKAEGKVMVAFERNFKTHHYQLQVVPVPFAVAGEVKKAFIEMSESWPNSPCKLEPLPKSSSIKDFCKPGIPYFYVELPTGEKLFNKVEKDRLSVSDVNFGRAVLASKTILNCPERINWRECTEDEATETELTANLREKFTAFDFA
;
A
#
# COMPACT_ATOMS: atom_id res chain seq x y z
N MET A 1 35.99 8.81 43.72
CA MET A 1 36.47 8.26 42.43
C MET A 1 35.30 7.42 41.90
N ILE A 2 34.46 7.90 41.00
CA ILE A 2 34.72 8.14 39.57
C ILE A 2 33.98 9.42 39.14
N MET A 3 34.69 10.34 38.49
CA MET A 3 34.09 11.47 37.76
C MET A 3 33.39 10.94 36.50
N ALA A 4 32.24 11.51 36.13
CA ALA A 4 31.77 11.51 34.76
C ALA A 4 31.16 12.88 34.41
N ASN A 5 31.92 13.59 33.58
CA ASN A 5 31.71 14.91 33.00
C ASN A 5 31.05 14.75 31.60
N LYS A 6 30.57 15.85 31.01
CA LYS A 6 29.96 15.96 29.66
C LYS A 6 28.62 15.21 29.48
N SER A 7 27.56 15.99 29.61
CA SER A 7 26.18 15.66 29.22
C SER A 7 26.08 15.20 27.76
N SER A 8 26.08 13.88 27.58
CA SER A 8 25.40 13.10 26.53
C SER A 8 25.28 13.78 25.17
N VAL A 9 26.42 14.05 24.54
CA VAL A 9 26.50 14.24 23.10
C VAL A 9 26.80 12.87 22.51
N TRP A 10 25.88 12.37 21.70
CA TRP A 10 26.10 11.14 20.95
C TRP A 10 26.43 11.53 19.52
N GLU A 11 27.64 11.19 19.07
CA GLU A 11 28.11 11.46 17.73
C GLU A 11 28.09 10.14 16.96
N LEU A 12 27.29 10.08 15.90
CA LEU A 12 27.33 8.96 14.96
C LEU A 12 28.43 9.27 13.95
N ASN A 13 29.60 8.67 14.19
CA ASN A 13 30.75 8.81 13.32
C ASN A 13 30.99 7.54 12.50
N HIS A 14 31.65 7.72 11.34
CA HIS A 14 32.27 6.62 10.60
C HIS A 14 33.45 6.06 11.40
N ARG A 15 33.93 4.88 11.06
CA ARG A 15 35.13 4.32 11.68
C ARG A 15 36.35 5.14 11.28
N VAL A 16 36.93 5.85 12.25
CA VAL A 16 38.03 6.78 12.01
C VAL A 16 39.24 5.97 11.53
N LEU A 17 39.81 6.33 10.38
CA LEU A 17 40.91 5.63 9.68
C LEU A 17 40.54 4.34 8.90
N GLU A 18 39.35 3.76 9.09
CA GLU A 18 38.88 2.59 8.30
C GLU A 18 37.91 2.99 7.16
N GLU A 19 37.10 4.03 7.37
CA GLU A 19 36.10 4.49 6.40
C GLU A 19 36.43 5.89 5.87
N ARG A 20 35.95 6.20 4.65
CA ARG A 20 36.04 7.56 4.09
C ARG A 20 35.30 8.55 4.98
N GLU A 21 35.85 9.75 5.10
CA GLU A 21 35.29 10.81 5.92
C GLU A 21 33.88 11.21 5.47
N LYS A 22 32.92 11.18 6.40
CA LYS A 22 31.49 11.46 6.17
C LYS A 22 31.01 12.58 7.09
N LEU A 23 29.88 13.19 6.71
CA LEU A 23 29.14 14.15 7.54
C LEU A 23 28.79 13.51 8.89
N VAL A 24 29.21 14.14 9.99
CA VAL A 24 28.94 13.65 11.34
C VAL A 24 27.56 14.12 11.80
N THR A 25 26.72 13.18 12.23
CA THR A 25 25.43 13.52 12.85
C THR A 25 25.57 13.58 14.36
N ARG A 26 25.20 14.71 14.96
CA ARG A 26 25.31 14.95 16.40
C ARG A 26 23.94 15.05 17.04
N PHE A 27 23.72 14.28 18.10
CA PHE A 27 22.54 14.41 18.94
C PHE A 27 22.90 15.23 20.17
N ILE A 28 22.25 16.39 20.31
CA ILE A 28 22.44 17.30 21.44
C ILE A 28 21.15 17.31 22.25
N GLY A 29 21.21 16.80 23.49
CA GLY A 29 20.11 16.97 24.44
C GLY A 29 20.00 18.43 24.87
N LEU A 30 18.85 19.05 24.59
CA LEU A 30 18.58 20.45 24.94
C LEU A 30 17.56 20.53 26.08
N ALA A 31 17.80 21.43 27.02
CA ALA A 31 16.87 21.80 28.07
C ALA A 31 16.09 23.07 27.71
N LYS A 32 15.00 23.33 28.45
CA LYS A 32 14.19 24.55 28.30
C LYS A 32 15.03 25.81 28.57
N VAL A 33 14.83 26.85 27.78
CA VAL A 33 15.44 28.17 28.00
C VAL A 33 15.00 28.73 29.35
N GLY A 34 15.94 29.28 30.13
CA GLY A 34 15.66 29.83 31.46
C GLY A 34 15.45 28.76 32.55
N ASN A 35 16.01 27.56 32.37
CA ASN A 35 15.90 26.52 33.40
C ASN A 35 16.76 26.87 34.64
N THR A 36 16.23 26.56 35.83
CA THR A 36 16.86 26.88 37.12
C THR A 36 18.15 26.12 37.39
N LYS A 37 18.40 25.04 36.64
CA LYS A 37 19.56 24.16 36.78
C LYS A 37 20.70 24.52 35.81
N ASN A 38 20.61 25.64 35.08
CA ASN A 38 21.57 26.07 34.04
C ASN A 38 21.97 24.96 33.03
N LEU A 39 21.06 24.03 32.76
CA LEU A 39 21.22 22.97 31.78
C LEU A 39 21.29 23.55 30.36
N LYS A 40 22.04 22.86 29.50
CA LYS A 40 22.38 23.29 28.14
C LYS A 40 21.13 23.61 27.31
N TYR A 41 21.07 24.83 26.78
CA TYR A 41 20.07 25.27 25.80
C TYR A 41 20.78 25.94 24.62
N LEU A 42 20.16 25.97 23.44
CA LEU A 42 20.72 26.61 22.24
C LEU A 42 19.79 27.73 21.76
N TYR A 43 20.38 28.85 21.36
CA TYR A 43 19.68 29.94 20.69
C TYR A 43 19.72 29.71 19.17
N ALA A 44 18.55 29.47 18.57
CA ALA A 44 18.43 29.01 17.19
C ALA A 44 19.08 29.94 16.14
N LEU A 45 19.14 31.26 16.39
CA LEU A 45 19.73 32.22 15.45
C LEU A 45 21.27 32.17 15.36
N LYS A 46 21.95 31.40 16.22
CA LYS A 46 23.40 31.18 16.18
C LYS A 46 23.80 29.89 15.44
N ILE A 47 22.84 29.15 14.88
CA ILE A 47 23.11 27.91 14.15
C ILE A 47 23.29 28.24 12.68
N LYS A 48 24.45 27.88 12.11
CA LYS A 48 24.71 27.98 10.68
C LYS A 48 24.04 26.80 9.97
N PRO A 49 23.12 27.04 9.01
CA PRO A 49 22.49 25.97 8.23
C PRO A 49 23.50 25.17 7.40
N VAL A 50 23.19 23.88 7.15
CA VAL A 50 24.08 22.93 6.44
C VAL A 50 24.42 23.39 5.03
N ASP A 51 23.46 23.99 4.33
CA ASP A 51 23.60 24.59 2.99
C ASP A 51 24.58 25.78 2.94
N LYS A 52 24.93 26.35 4.10
CA LYS A 52 25.87 27.47 4.20
C LYS A 52 27.26 27.05 4.69
N MET A 53 27.46 25.79 5.04
CA MET A 53 28.73 25.25 5.55
C MET A 53 29.60 24.69 4.42
N SER A 54 30.92 24.83 4.55
CA SER A 54 31.85 24.21 3.60
C SER A 54 31.99 22.72 3.88
N ARG A 55 32.39 21.92 2.88
CA ARG A 55 32.61 20.48 3.05
C ARG A 55 33.65 20.17 4.14
N VAL A 56 34.67 21.02 4.30
CA VAL A 56 35.69 20.88 5.35
C VAL A 56 35.08 21.11 6.74
N GLU A 57 34.20 22.10 6.89
CA GLU A 57 33.48 22.35 8.15
C GLU A 57 32.52 21.21 8.52
N LEU A 58 31.86 20.62 7.53
CA LEU A 58 30.88 19.54 7.70
C LEU A 58 31.53 18.21 8.14
N VAL A 59 32.78 18.00 7.75
CA VAL A 59 33.53 16.76 8.02
C VAL A 59 34.50 16.92 9.20
N ALA A 60 34.68 18.14 9.69
CA ALA A 60 35.55 18.44 10.82
C ALA A 60 35.16 17.68 12.09
N GLN A 61 36.07 16.82 12.55
CA GLN A 61 35.88 16.02 13.75
C GLN A 61 36.36 16.79 14.99
N PRO A 62 35.54 16.90 16.05
CA PRO A 62 35.99 17.46 17.31
C PRO A 62 37.00 16.51 17.99
N PRO A 63 37.81 17.00 18.93
CA PRO A 63 38.83 16.17 19.58
C PRO A 63 38.26 15.08 20.51
N ASP A 64 36.97 15.12 20.86
CA ASP A 64 36.33 14.22 21.83
C ASP A 64 35.37 13.19 21.18
N VAL A 65 35.55 12.86 19.90
CA VAL A 65 34.66 11.89 19.21
C VAL A 65 34.86 10.49 19.77
N THR A 66 33.76 9.78 19.99
CA THR A 66 33.76 8.35 20.31
C THR A 66 33.14 7.58 19.14
N GLU A 67 33.66 6.39 18.82
CA GLU A 67 33.07 5.55 17.78
C GLU A 67 31.66 5.08 18.16
N ASN A 68 30.84 4.74 17.15
CA ASN A 68 29.49 4.24 17.39
C ASN A 68 29.53 2.92 18.19
N PRO A 69 28.99 2.88 19.41
CA PRO A 69 29.06 1.68 20.28
C PRO A 69 28.22 0.50 19.75
N TYR A 70 27.36 0.72 18.76
CA TYR A 70 26.45 -0.29 18.22
C TYR A 70 26.95 -0.99 16.95
N PHE A 71 28.20 -0.77 16.52
CA PHE A 71 28.74 -1.45 15.32
C PHE A 71 28.63 -2.98 15.41
N GLU A 72 28.90 -3.56 16.59
CA GLU A 72 28.79 -5.01 16.80
C GLU A 72 27.34 -5.51 16.77
N THR A 73 26.40 -4.73 17.32
CA THR A 73 24.97 -5.06 17.31
C THR A 73 24.40 -5.02 15.88
N ILE A 74 24.86 -4.08 15.06
CA ILE A 74 24.50 -3.98 13.64
C ILE A 74 25.11 -5.16 12.84
N LYS A 75 26.37 -5.53 13.11
CA LYS A 75 27.03 -6.70 12.49
C LYS A 75 26.40 -8.03 12.90
N GLN A 76 25.92 -8.16 14.14
CA GLN A 76 25.19 -9.35 14.60
C GLN A 76 23.81 -9.48 13.96
N ARG A 77 23.14 -8.37 13.61
CA ARG A 77 21.89 -8.37 12.84
C ARG A 77 22.08 -8.72 11.37
N THR A 78 23.23 -8.46 10.79
CA THR A 78 23.53 -8.75 9.37
C THR A 78 24.21 -10.10 9.14
N LYS A 79 24.77 -10.73 10.18
CA LYS A 79 25.19 -12.14 10.12
C LYS A 79 23.97 -13.06 10.25
N THR A 80 23.60 -13.64 9.11
CA THR A 80 22.64 -14.74 8.91
C THR A 80 22.49 -15.67 10.10
N LYS A 81 21.28 -15.78 10.66
CA LYS A 81 20.87 -16.95 11.43
C LYS A 81 20.50 -18.10 10.48
N PRO A 82 20.78 -19.37 10.83
CA PRO A 82 20.38 -20.53 10.06
C PRO A 82 18.86 -20.71 10.08
N LYS A 83 18.32 -21.34 9.03
CA LYS A 83 16.95 -21.83 8.95
C LYS A 83 16.71 -22.85 10.06
N GLU A 84 15.75 -22.59 10.94
CA GLU A 84 14.90 -23.64 11.52
C GLU A 84 13.65 -23.01 12.16
N THR A 85 12.61 -23.83 12.16
CA THR A 85 11.18 -23.58 12.33
C THR A 85 10.78 -23.09 13.71
N GLU A 86 10.16 -21.92 13.80
CA GLU A 86 9.03 -21.63 14.69
C GLU A 86 8.48 -20.23 14.36
N VAL A 87 7.19 -20.18 14.05
CA VAL A 87 6.47 -18.96 13.65
C VAL A 87 6.22 -18.12 14.89
N GLN A 88 7.07 -17.13 15.15
CA GLN A 88 6.76 -16.04 16.08
C GLN A 88 6.18 -14.88 15.27
N THR A 89 4.86 -14.79 15.28
CA THR A 89 4.12 -13.62 14.81
C THR A 89 4.21 -12.52 15.87
N ASP A 90 4.87 -11.41 15.56
CA ASP A 90 4.67 -10.16 16.32
C ASP A 90 3.31 -9.56 15.92
N GLN A 91 2.24 -10.19 16.41
CA GLN A 91 0.86 -9.70 16.37
C GLN A 91 0.72 -8.57 17.39
N TYR A 92 0.80 -7.31 16.93
CA TYR A 92 0.26 -6.19 17.70
C TYR A 92 -1.25 -6.14 17.51
N PHE A 93 -1.94 -7.06 18.18
CA PHE A 93 -3.40 -7.10 18.29
C PHE A 93 -3.82 -6.20 19.45
N TYR A 94 -4.24 -4.96 19.18
CA TYR A 94 -4.90 -4.15 20.20
C TYR A 94 -6.31 -4.70 20.43
N ALA A 95 -6.46 -5.46 21.52
CA ALA A 95 -7.71 -5.98 22.03
C ALA A 95 -8.76 -4.86 22.19
N VAL A 96 -9.96 -5.10 21.66
CA VAL A 96 -11.12 -4.23 21.85
C VAL A 96 -11.89 -4.69 23.10
N SER A 97 -12.20 -3.70 23.93
CA SER A 97 -13.21 -3.62 24.99
C SER A 97 -12.84 -4.04 26.42
N GLN A 98 -12.74 -3.03 27.29
CA GLN A 98 -13.51 -3.02 28.52
C GLN A 98 -14.15 -1.65 28.74
N LYS A 99 -15.49 -1.66 28.78
CA LYS A 99 -16.34 -0.60 29.34
C LYS A 99 -15.86 -0.25 30.75
N ARG A 100 -15.65 1.03 31.03
CA ARG A 100 -15.83 1.61 32.38
C ARG A 100 -16.49 2.99 32.31
N GLY A 101 -17.66 3.06 32.93
CA GLY A 101 -18.25 4.17 33.70
C GLY A 101 -18.06 5.64 33.29
N ALA A 102 -19.18 6.24 32.91
CA ALA A 102 -19.69 7.58 33.27
C ALA A 102 -18.75 8.65 33.85
N GLY A 103 -18.77 9.83 33.22
CA GLY A 103 -18.28 11.09 33.76
C GLY A 103 -18.54 12.25 32.80
N ASP A 104 -19.37 13.19 33.25
CA ASP A 104 -20.01 14.34 32.61
C ASP A 104 -19.05 15.41 32.03
N GLY A 105 -19.56 16.28 31.13
CA GLY A 105 -18.98 17.62 30.90
C GLY A 105 -18.65 18.05 29.47
N GLY A 106 -19.68 18.40 28.69
CA GLY A 106 -19.76 19.60 27.82
C GLY A 106 -18.63 19.99 26.85
N GLY A 107 -18.96 20.09 25.56
CA GLY A 107 -18.15 20.90 24.63
C GLY A 107 -18.43 20.71 23.14
N ARG A 108 -19.61 21.13 22.66
CA ARG A 108 -19.84 21.35 21.23
C ARG A 108 -18.84 22.38 20.68
N ARG A 109 -17.95 21.97 19.78
CA ARG A 109 -17.34 22.89 18.80
C ARG A 109 -17.45 22.30 17.40
N LYS A 110 -18.45 22.79 16.67
CA LYS A 110 -18.48 22.75 15.20
C LYS A 110 -17.22 23.47 14.71
N MET A 111 -16.34 22.78 13.98
CA MET A 111 -15.33 23.43 13.15
C MET A 111 -15.52 22.96 11.71
N ASN A 112 -16.28 23.79 11.00
CA ASN A 112 -16.41 23.84 9.56
C ASN A 112 -15.02 24.15 8.96
N TRP A 113 -14.47 23.29 8.12
CA TRP A 113 -13.35 23.67 7.26
C TRP A 113 -13.62 23.27 5.81
N LYS A 114 -13.59 24.30 4.98
CA LYS A 114 -13.89 24.31 3.56
C LYS A 114 -12.79 23.59 2.79
N LEU A 115 -13.22 22.74 1.84
CA LEU A 115 -12.44 22.14 0.77
C LEU A 115 -11.59 23.22 0.06
N LYS A 116 -10.26 23.17 0.24
CA LYS A 116 -9.33 24.07 -0.44
C LYS A 116 -8.85 23.39 -1.73
N LYS A 117 -9.22 24.00 -2.86
CA LYS A 117 -8.77 23.72 -4.23
C LYS A 117 -7.27 23.44 -4.31
N TYR A 118 -6.91 22.36 -4.99
CA TYR A 118 -5.57 22.08 -5.47
C TYR A 118 -5.37 22.79 -6.83
N GLU A 119 -4.46 23.76 -6.88
CA GLU A 119 -3.83 24.25 -8.13
C GLU A 119 -2.36 24.64 -7.83
N LYS A 120 -1.45 24.09 -8.67
CA LYS A 120 -0.01 24.36 -8.85
C LYS A 120 0.91 24.06 -7.65
N GLN A 121 2.13 23.54 -7.81
CA GLN A 121 3.13 23.91 -8.81
C GLN A 121 4.28 22.86 -8.89
N ASP A 122 4.73 22.65 -10.12
CA ASP A 122 6.09 22.43 -10.66
C ASP A 122 7.25 21.83 -9.83
N ASN A 123 7.94 20.89 -10.49
CA ASN A 123 9.40 20.69 -10.62
C ASN A 123 10.33 21.06 -9.44
N LEU A 124 11.06 20.07 -8.90
CA LEU A 124 12.53 20.00 -9.07
C LEU A 124 13.17 18.68 -8.59
N SER A 125 14.03 18.16 -9.47
CA SER A 125 15.32 17.51 -9.24
C SER A 125 15.45 16.35 -8.25
N SER A 126 15.63 15.18 -8.86
CA SER A 126 16.39 14.03 -8.38
C SER A 126 17.67 14.40 -7.63
N THR A 127 17.78 13.96 -6.38
CA THR A 127 19.05 13.49 -5.82
C THR A 127 18.78 12.23 -5.01
N ASP A 128 19.56 11.21 -5.35
CA ASP A 128 19.55 9.84 -4.87
C ASP A 128 20.13 9.80 -3.45
N ASP A 129 19.36 9.35 -2.46
CA ASP A 129 19.91 8.92 -1.16
C ASP A 129 19.06 7.79 -0.57
N SER A 130 19.59 6.59 -0.70
CA SER A 130 19.07 5.34 -0.18
C SER A 130 19.43 5.18 1.30
N THR A 131 18.58 5.69 2.19
CA THR A 131 18.44 5.15 3.55
C THR A 131 16.95 5.08 3.90
N ALA A 132 16.46 3.86 4.07
CA ALA A 132 15.04 3.55 4.22
C ALA A 132 14.46 4.11 5.54
N ALA A 133 13.98 5.35 5.49
CA ALA A 133 12.92 5.82 6.37
C ALA A 133 11.68 4.94 6.12
N PRO A 134 10.88 4.58 7.15
CA PRO A 134 9.56 4.02 6.92
C PRO A 134 8.83 4.99 6.01
N SER A 135 8.43 4.51 4.83
CA SER A 135 8.01 5.37 3.75
C SER A 135 6.80 6.21 4.21
N ARG A 136 6.85 7.52 3.97
CA ARG A 136 5.69 8.43 4.10
C ARG A 136 4.43 7.94 3.33
N VAL A 137 4.57 6.87 2.54
CA VAL A 137 3.53 6.18 1.78
C VAL A 137 2.62 5.32 2.67
N GLN A 138 3.10 4.78 3.79
CA GLN A 138 2.27 3.96 4.68
C GLN A 138 1.21 4.78 5.44
N GLU A 139 1.52 6.04 5.78
CA GLU A 139 0.61 6.90 6.55
C GLU A 139 -0.65 7.32 5.77
N ALA A 140 -0.68 7.16 4.44
CA ALA A 140 -1.79 7.60 3.59
C ALA A 140 -2.38 6.50 2.69
N CYS A 141 -1.97 5.23 2.82
CA CYS A 141 -2.49 4.18 1.95
C CYS A 141 -3.90 3.73 2.39
N TRP A 142 -4.89 3.85 1.51
CA TRP A 142 -6.30 3.53 1.79
C TRP A 142 -6.58 2.02 1.92
N PHE A 143 -5.64 1.17 1.53
CA PHE A 143 -5.76 -0.29 1.56
C PHE A 143 -4.84 -0.95 2.60
N CYS A 144 -3.99 -0.19 3.30
CA CYS A 144 -3.19 -0.77 4.37
C CYS A 144 -4.04 -0.93 5.62
N LEU A 145 -4.17 -2.14 6.15
CA LEU A 145 -4.92 -2.41 7.39
C LEU A 145 -4.32 -1.69 8.62
N GLY A 146 -3.03 -1.36 8.58
CA GLY A 146 -2.37 -0.53 9.59
C GLY A 146 -2.74 0.95 9.56
N ASN A 147 -3.41 1.43 8.50
CA ASN A 147 -3.88 2.81 8.42
C ASN A 147 -5.19 2.98 9.23
N PRO A 148 -5.26 3.88 10.21
CA PRO A 148 -6.48 4.12 10.99
C PRO A 148 -7.66 4.61 10.16
N GLN A 149 -7.41 5.20 8.98
CA GLN A 149 -8.45 5.71 8.06
C GLN A 149 -8.98 4.63 7.09
N VAL A 150 -8.52 3.38 7.19
CA VAL A 150 -9.03 2.28 6.37
C VAL A 150 -10.52 2.05 6.67
N ALA A 151 -11.31 1.86 5.63
CA ALA A 151 -12.75 1.61 5.73
C ALA A 151 -13.02 0.17 6.22
N LYS A 152 -12.90 -0.05 7.53
CA LYS A 152 -12.97 -1.39 8.16
C LYS A 152 -14.32 -2.09 7.95
N HIS A 153 -15.40 -1.34 7.76
CA HIS A 153 -16.74 -1.89 7.53
C HIS A 153 -16.85 -2.64 6.19
N LEU A 154 -15.96 -2.37 5.22
CA LEU A 154 -15.91 -3.04 3.92
C LEU A 154 -15.17 -4.38 3.93
N LEU A 155 -14.49 -4.70 5.03
CA LEU A 155 -13.68 -5.92 5.12
C LEU A 155 -14.57 -7.16 5.16
N VAL A 156 -14.30 -8.19 4.37
CA VAL A 156 -15.11 -9.44 4.37
C VAL A 156 -14.45 -10.48 5.25
N THR A 157 -13.21 -10.88 4.92
CA THR A 157 -12.42 -11.86 5.66
C THR A 157 -10.93 -11.57 5.50
N ILE A 158 -10.09 -12.09 6.39
CA ILE A 158 -8.64 -11.89 6.43
C ILE A 158 -7.97 -13.24 6.58
N ALA A 159 -7.09 -13.57 5.63
CA ALA A 159 -6.16 -14.70 5.74
C ALA A 159 -4.81 -14.19 6.26
N THR A 160 -3.78 -15.01 6.19
CA THR A 160 -2.47 -14.66 6.77
C THR A 160 -1.81 -13.47 6.04
N HIS A 161 -1.87 -13.45 4.71
CA HIS A 161 -1.14 -12.50 3.87
C HIS A 161 -2.02 -11.73 2.87
N ALA A 162 -3.28 -12.13 2.70
CA ALA A 162 -4.26 -11.43 1.87
C ALA A 162 -5.61 -11.34 2.59
N TYR A 163 -6.46 -10.42 2.14
CA TYR A 163 -7.80 -10.25 2.69
C TYR A 163 -8.79 -9.87 1.58
N LEU A 164 -10.06 -10.14 1.83
CA LEU A 164 -11.17 -9.76 0.96
C LEU A 164 -11.84 -8.50 1.49
N ALA A 165 -12.20 -7.60 0.58
CA ALA A 165 -13.01 -6.42 0.91
C ALA A 165 -14.00 -6.09 -0.20
N LEU A 166 -15.12 -5.48 0.16
CA LEU A 166 -16.04 -4.85 -0.77
C LEU A 166 -15.42 -3.54 -1.29
N PRO A 167 -15.38 -3.29 -2.61
CA PRO A 167 -14.98 -2.00 -3.14
C PRO A 167 -16.07 -0.95 -2.86
N ARG A 168 -15.64 0.30 -2.64
CA ARG A 168 -16.57 1.44 -2.71
C ARG A 168 -17.13 1.54 -4.13
N GLY A 169 -18.45 1.67 -4.24
CA GLY A 169 -19.16 1.65 -5.52
C GLY A 169 -18.94 0.35 -6.29
N PRO A 170 -19.44 -0.79 -5.80
CA PRO A 170 -19.32 -2.06 -6.51
C PRO A 170 -20.13 -2.03 -7.83
N LEU A 171 -19.66 -2.76 -8.86
CA LEU A 171 -20.42 -2.94 -10.11
C LEU A 171 -21.66 -3.81 -9.89
N VAL A 172 -21.51 -4.85 -9.08
CA VAL A 172 -22.54 -5.79 -8.65
C VAL A 172 -22.37 -6.10 -7.18
N LYS A 173 -23.42 -6.56 -6.50
CA LYS A 173 -23.42 -6.78 -5.04
C LYS A 173 -22.30 -7.70 -4.56
N ASP A 174 -21.92 -8.68 -5.38
CA ASP A 174 -20.88 -9.66 -5.05
C ASP A 174 -19.51 -9.30 -5.70
N HIS A 175 -19.29 -8.02 -6.07
CA HIS A 175 -17.98 -7.54 -6.53
C HIS A 175 -17.04 -7.43 -5.34
N VAL A 176 -15.87 -8.07 -5.41
CA VAL A 176 -14.88 -8.05 -4.31
C VAL A 176 -13.49 -7.62 -4.78
N LEU A 177 -12.69 -7.14 -3.82
CA LEU A 177 -11.27 -6.90 -3.96
C LEU A 177 -10.50 -7.96 -3.19
N ILE A 178 -9.51 -8.57 -3.83
CA ILE A 178 -8.43 -9.30 -3.13
C ILE A 178 -7.27 -8.33 -2.96
N LEU A 179 -6.90 -8.08 -1.71
CA LEU A 179 -5.89 -7.11 -1.30
C LEU A 179 -4.82 -7.82 -0.47
N THR A 180 -3.57 -7.37 -0.55
CA THR A 180 -2.51 -7.89 0.31
C THR A 180 -2.55 -7.26 1.69
N VAL A 181 -2.26 -8.02 2.75
CA VAL A 181 -2.10 -7.44 4.09
C VAL A 181 -0.85 -6.56 4.14
N GLY A 182 0.27 -7.06 3.58
CA GLY A 182 1.49 -6.29 3.38
C GLY A 182 1.39 -5.29 2.23
N HIS A 183 2.25 -4.25 2.25
CA HIS A 183 2.29 -3.24 1.18
C HIS A 183 3.08 -3.75 -0.03
N HIS A 184 2.41 -4.47 -0.92
CA HIS A 184 2.92 -4.87 -2.23
C HIS A 184 2.23 -4.04 -3.31
N GLN A 185 2.94 -3.60 -4.33
CA GLN A 185 2.35 -2.75 -5.37
C GLN A 185 1.57 -3.57 -6.41
N SER A 186 2.12 -4.73 -6.78
CA SER A 186 1.63 -5.55 -7.90
C SER A 186 1.87 -7.04 -7.66
N TRP A 187 1.21 -7.89 -8.45
CA TRP A 187 1.42 -9.36 -8.43
C TRP A 187 2.90 -9.74 -8.55
N LEU A 188 3.64 -9.02 -9.40
CA LEU A 188 5.08 -9.25 -9.64
C LEU A 188 5.94 -8.98 -8.40
N THR A 189 5.48 -8.14 -7.48
CA THR A 189 6.18 -7.82 -6.23
C THR A 189 5.73 -8.66 -5.03
N CYS A 190 4.70 -9.50 -5.20
CA CYS A 190 4.19 -10.36 -4.14
C CYS A 190 5.08 -11.61 -3.97
N PRO A 191 5.55 -11.92 -2.75
CA PRO A 191 6.17 -13.20 -2.42
C PRO A 191 5.22 -14.39 -2.66
N GLU A 192 5.77 -15.60 -2.79
CA GLU A 192 4.99 -16.81 -3.07
C GLU A 192 3.91 -17.10 -2.01
N VAL A 193 4.20 -16.85 -0.72
CA VAL A 193 3.23 -17.01 0.37
C VAL A 193 2.01 -16.09 0.21
N VAL A 194 2.23 -14.87 -0.31
CA VAL A 194 1.15 -13.91 -0.58
C VAL A 194 0.37 -14.33 -1.83
N GLN A 195 1.07 -14.81 -2.86
CA GLN A 195 0.45 -15.33 -4.07
C GLN A 195 -0.43 -16.56 -3.77
N ALA A 196 -0.01 -17.43 -2.84
CA ALA A 196 -0.77 -18.60 -2.41
C ALA A 196 -2.13 -18.20 -1.80
N ASP A 197 -2.16 -17.22 -0.90
CA ASP A 197 -3.43 -16.73 -0.31
C ASP A 197 -4.34 -16.09 -1.36
N ILE A 198 -3.77 -15.32 -2.30
CA ILE A 198 -4.54 -14.72 -3.41
C ILE A 198 -5.18 -15.82 -4.28
N GLU A 199 -4.44 -16.87 -4.63
CA GLU A 199 -4.96 -17.99 -5.42
C GLU A 199 -6.00 -18.82 -4.63
N ALA A 200 -5.80 -19.01 -3.33
CA ALA A 200 -6.77 -19.66 -2.45
C ALA A 200 -8.10 -18.89 -2.41
N TYR A 201 -8.05 -17.55 -2.30
CA TYR A 201 -9.25 -16.71 -2.41
C TYR A 201 -9.90 -16.81 -3.78
N LYS A 202 -9.13 -16.75 -4.87
CA LYS A 202 -9.67 -16.94 -6.23
C LYS A 202 -10.39 -18.27 -6.38
N LYS A 203 -9.85 -19.36 -5.81
CA LYS A 203 -10.47 -20.70 -5.84
C LYS A 203 -11.79 -20.72 -5.05
N SER A 204 -11.81 -20.12 -3.87
CA SER A 204 -12.99 -20.05 -3.00
C SER A 204 -14.10 -19.21 -3.63
N LEU A 205 -13.77 -18.02 -4.15
CA LEU A 205 -14.69 -17.15 -4.87
C LEU A 205 -15.24 -17.82 -6.14
N ARG A 206 -14.41 -18.53 -6.90
CA ARG A 206 -14.87 -19.29 -8.07
C ARG A 206 -15.90 -20.36 -7.70
N SER A 207 -15.74 -21.00 -6.55
CA SER A 207 -16.69 -22.00 -6.03
C SER A 207 -18.01 -21.34 -5.61
N MET A 208 -17.94 -20.21 -4.89
CA MET A 208 -19.10 -19.42 -4.50
C MET A 208 -19.91 -18.93 -5.71
N TYR A 209 -19.26 -18.27 -6.67
CA TYR A 209 -19.95 -17.76 -7.86
C TYR A 209 -20.53 -18.86 -8.73
N LYS A 210 -19.86 -20.02 -8.82
CA LYS A 210 -20.38 -21.19 -9.54
C LYS A 210 -21.68 -21.70 -8.93
N ALA A 211 -21.80 -21.71 -7.59
CA ALA A 211 -23.03 -22.09 -6.90
C ALA A 211 -24.21 -21.14 -7.22
N GLU A 212 -23.92 -19.87 -7.54
CA GLU A 212 -24.91 -18.87 -7.95
C GLU A 212 -25.12 -18.79 -9.49
N GLY A 213 -24.55 -19.70 -10.28
CA GLY A 213 -24.67 -19.67 -11.75
C GLY A 213 -23.89 -18.54 -12.42
N LYS A 214 -22.90 -17.97 -11.73
CA LYS A 214 -22.02 -16.90 -12.21
C LYS A 214 -20.61 -17.43 -12.47
N VAL A 215 -19.84 -16.66 -13.23
CA VAL A 215 -18.42 -16.91 -13.46
C VAL A 215 -17.59 -15.70 -13.09
N MET A 216 -16.36 -15.97 -12.66
CA MET A 216 -15.44 -14.95 -12.17
C MET A 216 -14.65 -14.32 -13.32
N VAL A 217 -14.59 -12.99 -13.34
CA VAL A 217 -13.59 -12.22 -14.09
C VAL A 217 -12.71 -11.50 -13.07
N ALA A 218 -11.39 -11.66 -13.17
CA ALA A 218 -10.46 -10.99 -12.27
C ALA A 218 -9.52 -10.09 -13.08
N PHE A 219 -9.29 -8.86 -12.65
CA PHE A 219 -8.35 -7.97 -13.33
C PHE A 219 -7.50 -7.17 -12.35
N GLU A 220 -6.24 -6.97 -12.72
CA GLU A 220 -5.26 -6.19 -11.98
C GLU A 220 -4.85 -4.98 -12.82
N ARG A 221 -4.81 -3.82 -12.15
CA ARG A 221 -4.27 -2.59 -12.69
C ARG A 221 -2.99 -2.22 -11.94
N ASN A 222 -1.83 -2.46 -12.54
CA ASN A 222 -0.54 -2.03 -11.99
C ASN A 222 -0.11 -0.67 -12.57
N PHE A 223 -0.92 0.36 -12.35
CA PHE A 223 -0.57 1.76 -12.57
C PHE A 223 -1.46 2.66 -11.75
N LYS A 224 -0.94 3.83 -11.37
CA LYS A 224 -1.64 4.77 -10.46
C LYS A 224 -2.18 4.03 -9.23
N THR A 225 -1.39 3.11 -8.69
CA THR A 225 -1.67 2.33 -7.49
C THR A 225 -0.37 2.10 -6.72
N HIS A 226 -0.49 2.04 -5.40
CA HIS A 226 0.62 1.74 -4.49
C HIS A 226 0.39 0.44 -3.72
N HIS A 227 -0.83 -0.10 -3.76
CA HIS A 227 -1.21 -1.32 -3.06
C HIS A 227 -1.86 -2.28 -4.06
N TYR A 228 -1.51 -3.55 -3.95
CA TYR A 228 -2.00 -4.60 -4.81
C TYR A 228 -3.50 -4.75 -4.64
N GLN A 229 -4.23 -4.62 -5.74
CA GLN A 229 -5.67 -4.81 -5.78
C GLN A 229 -6.02 -5.66 -7.00
N LEU A 230 -6.54 -6.85 -6.73
CA LEU A 230 -7.19 -7.66 -7.74
C LEU A 230 -8.69 -7.46 -7.63
N GLN A 231 -9.27 -6.85 -8.66
CA GLN A 231 -10.72 -6.65 -8.75
C GLN A 231 -11.34 -7.94 -9.27
N VAL A 232 -12.32 -8.48 -8.55
CA VAL A 232 -12.95 -9.75 -8.87
C VAL A 232 -14.45 -9.54 -9.02
N VAL A 233 -14.91 -9.55 -10.26
CA VAL A 233 -16.29 -9.25 -10.63
C VAL A 233 -16.95 -10.51 -11.16
N PRO A 234 -18.03 -10.99 -10.52
CA PRO A 234 -18.81 -12.08 -11.08
C PRO A 234 -19.73 -11.56 -12.19
N VAL A 235 -19.81 -12.32 -13.27
CA VAL A 235 -20.72 -12.08 -14.40
C VAL A 235 -21.62 -13.31 -14.60
N PRO A 236 -22.84 -13.16 -15.14
CA PRO A 236 -23.68 -14.31 -15.48
C PRO A 236 -22.97 -15.28 -16.41
N PHE A 237 -23.15 -16.59 -16.22
CA PHE A 237 -22.53 -17.60 -17.10
C PHE A 237 -22.89 -17.38 -18.59
N ALA A 238 -24.10 -16.89 -18.87
CA ALA A 238 -24.59 -16.64 -20.21
C ALA A 238 -23.73 -15.65 -21.02
N VAL A 239 -23.06 -14.70 -20.36
CA VAL A 239 -22.21 -13.69 -21.04
C VAL A 239 -20.73 -14.06 -21.03
N ALA A 240 -20.35 -15.21 -20.48
CA ALA A 240 -18.96 -15.61 -20.31
C ALA A 240 -18.15 -15.61 -21.62
N GLY A 241 -18.78 -16.01 -22.73
CA GLY A 241 -18.15 -16.02 -24.07
C GLY A 241 -17.85 -14.62 -24.62
N GLU A 242 -18.62 -13.61 -24.22
CA GLU A 242 -18.48 -12.23 -24.71
C GLU A 242 -17.37 -11.46 -23.98
N VAL A 243 -17.00 -11.89 -22.77
CA VAL A 243 -16.02 -11.17 -21.92
C VAL A 243 -14.68 -10.96 -22.64
N LYS A 244 -14.14 -12.02 -23.28
CA LYS A 244 -12.87 -11.93 -24.01
C LYS A 244 -12.93 -10.91 -25.13
N LYS A 245 -13.98 -10.99 -25.94
CA LYS A 245 -14.21 -10.09 -27.08
C LYS A 245 -14.34 -8.64 -26.59
N ALA A 246 -15.13 -8.41 -25.55
CA ALA A 246 -15.32 -7.09 -24.96
C ALA A 246 -13.99 -6.47 -24.49
N PHE A 247 -13.14 -7.24 -23.79
CA PHE A 247 -11.83 -6.73 -23.37
C PHE A 247 -10.91 -6.38 -24.55
N ILE A 248 -10.86 -7.21 -25.59
CA ILE A 248 -10.01 -6.96 -26.76
C ILE A 248 -10.52 -5.72 -27.51
N GLU A 249 -11.81 -5.67 -27.86
CA GLU A 249 -12.41 -4.56 -28.62
C GLU A 249 -12.34 -3.24 -27.85
N MET A 250 -12.63 -3.25 -26.55
CA MET A 250 -12.57 -2.04 -25.74
C MET A 250 -11.14 -1.62 -25.43
N SER A 251 -10.16 -2.54 -25.42
CA SER A 251 -8.75 -2.16 -25.27
C SER A 251 -8.25 -1.29 -26.44
N GLU A 252 -8.87 -1.40 -27.61
CA GLU A 252 -8.55 -0.60 -28.80
C GLU A 252 -9.46 0.61 -28.97
N SER A 253 -10.75 0.48 -28.66
CA SER A 253 -11.75 1.53 -28.90
C SER A 253 -12.01 2.47 -27.72
N TRP A 254 -11.73 2.07 -26.47
CA TRP A 254 -12.00 2.91 -25.30
C TRP A 254 -11.05 4.12 -25.26
N PRO A 255 -11.58 5.35 -25.10
CA PRO A 255 -10.75 6.52 -24.93
C PRO A 255 -9.81 6.35 -23.73
N ASN A 256 -8.53 6.62 -23.92
CA ASN A 256 -7.51 6.45 -22.87
C ASN A 256 -7.41 5.03 -22.30
N SER A 257 -7.75 4.01 -23.09
CA SER A 257 -7.38 2.62 -22.78
C SER A 257 -5.89 2.54 -22.40
N PRO A 258 -5.52 1.80 -21.35
CA PRO A 258 -4.13 1.75 -20.88
C PRO A 258 -3.19 1.09 -21.87
N CYS A 259 -3.65 0.05 -22.57
CA CYS A 259 -2.86 -0.73 -23.51
C CYS A 259 -3.78 -1.62 -24.37
N LYS A 260 -3.31 -2.02 -25.56
CA LYS A 260 -3.97 -3.05 -26.37
C LYS A 260 -3.77 -4.41 -25.71
N LEU A 261 -4.84 -5.14 -25.42
CA LEU A 261 -4.76 -6.42 -24.71
C LEU A 261 -4.49 -7.58 -25.64
N GLU A 262 -3.59 -8.47 -25.23
CA GLU A 262 -3.21 -9.65 -25.99
C GLU A 262 -3.34 -10.92 -25.14
N PRO A 263 -3.73 -12.07 -25.74
CA PRO A 263 -3.82 -13.32 -25.02
C PRO A 263 -2.43 -13.85 -24.66
N LEU A 264 -2.27 -14.29 -23.42
CA LEU A 264 -1.08 -15.01 -22.97
C LEU A 264 -1.21 -16.51 -23.21
N PRO A 265 -0.10 -17.21 -23.51
CA PRO A 265 -0.06 -18.66 -23.51
C PRO A 265 -0.52 -19.25 -22.16
N LYS A 266 -1.32 -20.32 -22.18
CA LYS A 266 -1.96 -20.89 -20.97
C LYS A 266 -0.97 -21.28 -19.86
N SER A 267 0.22 -21.76 -20.21
CA SER A 267 1.25 -22.19 -19.27
C SER A 267 2.15 -21.05 -18.78
N SER A 268 1.98 -19.84 -19.28
CA SER A 268 2.89 -18.74 -19.00
C SER A 268 2.45 -17.91 -17.79
N SER A 269 3.44 -17.34 -17.11
CA SER A 269 3.26 -16.41 -16.01
C SER A 269 3.46 -14.97 -16.49
N ILE A 270 2.83 -14.02 -15.82
CA ILE A 270 3.05 -12.59 -16.07
C ILE A 270 4.54 -12.23 -15.87
N LYS A 271 5.23 -12.95 -14.97
CA LYS A 271 6.66 -12.80 -14.67
C LYS A 271 7.54 -13.04 -15.91
N ASP A 272 7.07 -13.84 -16.88
CA ASP A 272 7.82 -14.17 -18.09
C ASP A 272 7.83 -12.99 -19.09
N PHE A 273 6.80 -12.14 -19.05
CA PHE A 273 6.63 -11.02 -19.99
C PHE A 273 6.96 -9.67 -19.38
N CYS A 274 6.94 -9.54 -18.05
CA CYS A 274 7.02 -8.25 -17.36
C CYS A 274 7.89 -8.32 -16.11
N LYS A 275 8.75 -7.30 -15.95
CA LYS A 275 9.59 -7.14 -14.76
C LYS A 275 8.89 -6.23 -13.74
N PRO A 276 9.16 -6.40 -12.43
CA PRO A 276 8.72 -5.46 -11.41
C PRO A 276 9.07 -4.01 -11.77
N GLY A 277 8.18 -3.07 -11.44
CA GLY A 277 8.34 -1.64 -11.73
C GLY A 277 7.83 -1.20 -13.11
N ILE A 278 7.49 -2.13 -14.01
CA ILE A 278 6.86 -1.81 -15.30
C ILE A 278 5.34 -1.77 -15.12
N PRO A 279 4.66 -0.67 -15.48
CA PRO A 279 3.21 -0.59 -15.48
C PRO A 279 2.54 -1.60 -16.42
N TYR A 280 1.43 -2.21 -16.02
CA TYR A 280 0.70 -3.17 -16.84
C TYR A 280 -0.79 -3.23 -16.51
N PHE A 281 -1.55 -3.83 -17.42
CA PHE A 281 -2.92 -4.27 -17.19
C PHE A 281 -3.04 -5.77 -17.44
N TYR A 282 -3.72 -6.48 -16.53
CA TYR A 282 -3.87 -7.92 -16.56
C TYR A 282 -5.32 -8.31 -16.32
N VAL A 283 -5.80 -9.32 -17.04
CA VAL A 283 -7.14 -9.90 -16.88
C VAL A 283 -7.05 -11.41 -16.91
N GLU A 284 -7.75 -12.07 -16.00
CA GLU A 284 -8.06 -13.49 -16.03
C GLU A 284 -9.54 -13.68 -16.39
N LEU A 285 -9.76 -14.41 -17.48
CA LEU A 285 -11.07 -14.65 -18.07
C LEU A 285 -11.75 -15.88 -17.42
N PRO A 286 -13.08 -16.01 -17.55
CA PRO A 286 -13.83 -17.17 -17.07
C PRO A 286 -13.33 -18.51 -17.63
N THR A 287 -12.78 -18.50 -18.86
CA THR A 287 -12.24 -19.67 -19.56
C THR A 287 -10.88 -20.12 -19.02
N GLY A 288 -10.27 -19.35 -18.11
CA GLY A 288 -8.90 -19.55 -17.63
C GLY A 288 -7.84 -18.94 -18.55
N GLU A 289 -8.24 -18.37 -19.69
CA GLU A 289 -7.36 -17.56 -20.53
C GLU A 289 -6.99 -16.25 -19.82
N LYS A 290 -5.81 -15.73 -20.16
CA LYS A 290 -5.28 -14.51 -19.57
C LYS A 290 -5.05 -13.50 -20.68
N LEU A 291 -5.43 -12.26 -20.44
CA LEU A 291 -5.09 -11.12 -21.29
C LEU A 291 -4.10 -10.22 -20.56
N PHE A 292 -3.10 -9.72 -21.26
CA PHE A 292 -2.05 -8.92 -20.64
C PHE A 292 -1.44 -7.97 -21.66
N ASN A 293 -1.10 -6.77 -21.21
CA ASN A 293 -0.06 -5.98 -21.87
C ASN A 293 0.54 -4.95 -20.89
N LYS A 294 1.74 -4.45 -21.25
CA LYS A 294 2.41 -3.35 -20.56
C LYS A 294 1.73 -2.04 -20.93
N VAL A 295 1.72 -1.11 -19.99
CA VAL A 295 1.29 0.28 -20.24
C VAL A 295 2.51 1.10 -20.57
N GLU A 296 2.48 1.74 -21.74
CA GLU A 296 3.57 2.59 -22.19
C GLU A 296 3.70 3.84 -21.30
N LYS A 297 4.93 4.35 -21.16
CA LYS A 297 5.23 5.43 -20.20
C LYS A 297 4.51 6.73 -20.53
N ASP A 298 4.39 7.05 -21.81
CA ASP A 298 3.67 8.21 -22.35
C ASP A 298 2.15 8.09 -22.16
N ARG A 299 1.60 6.87 -22.22
CA ARG A 299 0.18 6.58 -21.97
C ARG A 299 -0.20 6.64 -20.50
N LEU A 300 0.76 6.53 -19.57
CA LEU A 300 0.50 6.39 -18.14
C LEU A 300 -0.35 7.53 -17.56
N SER A 301 -0.09 8.78 -17.95
CA SER A 301 -0.77 9.96 -17.42
C SER A 301 -2.25 10.00 -17.83
N VAL A 302 -2.56 9.66 -19.08
CA VAL A 302 -3.92 9.66 -19.63
C VAL A 302 -4.69 8.38 -19.31
N SER A 303 -4.00 7.25 -19.08
CA SER A 303 -4.61 5.93 -18.87
C SER A 303 -5.74 5.96 -17.84
N ASP A 304 -6.91 5.49 -18.27
CA ASP A 304 -8.10 5.43 -17.45
C ASP A 304 -7.97 4.34 -16.38
N VAL A 305 -8.09 4.75 -15.12
CA VAL A 305 -8.05 3.84 -13.97
C VAL A 305 -9.29 2.94 -13.91
N ASN A 306 -10.40 3.36 -14.51
CA ASN A 306 -11.66 2.64 -14.52
C ASN A 306 -11.82 1.71 -15.74
N PHE A 307 -10.82 1.58 -16.60
CA PHE A 307 -10.91 0.78 -17.84
C PHE A 307 -11.50 -0.63 -17.62
N GLY A 308 -10.96 -1.41 -16.67
CA GLY A 308 -11.50 -2.75 -16.39
C GLY A 308 -12.97 -2.75 -15.96
N ARG A 309 -13.39 -1.70 -15.23
CA ARG A 309 -14.79 -1.51 -14.85
C ARG A 309 -15.64 -1.09 -16.05
N ALA A 310 -15.12 -0.22 -16.92
CA ALA A 310 -15.80 0.20 -18.15
C ALA A 310 -16.13 -0.98 -19.06
N VAL A 311 -15.20 -1.94 -19.20
CA VAL A 311 -15.44 -3.16 -19.98
C VAL A 311 -16.59 -3.98 -19.41
N LEU A 312 -16.56 -4.24 -18.10
CA LEU A 312 -17.56 -5.08 -17.46
C LEU A 312 -18.92 -4.40 -17.30
N ALA A 313 -18.94 -3.08 -17.16
CA ALA A 313 -20.17 -2.27 -17.10
C ALA A 313 -20.86 -2.11 -18.46
N SER A 314 -20.21 -2.51 -19.56
CA SER A 314 -20.76 -2.41 -20.91
C SER A 314 -22.11 -3.14 -21.03
N LYS A 315 -22.92 -2.69 -21.99
CA LYS A 315 -24.27 -3.22 -22.26
C LYS A 315 -24.27 -4.74 -22.49
N THR A 316 -23.19 -5.27 -23.06
CA THR A 316 -23.07 -6.70 -23.39
C THR A 316 -22.83 -7.58 -22.15
N ILE A 317 -22.24 -7.04 -21.08
CA ILE A 317 -21.77 -7.84 -19.94
C ILE A 317 -22.67 -7.64 -18.70
N LEU A 318 -22.65 -6.47 -18.07
CA LEU A 318 -23.48 -6.18 -16.88
C LEU A 318 -24.54 -5.08 -17.12
N ASN A 319 -24.40 -4.29 -18.18
CA ASN A 319 -25.32 -3.21 -18.52
C ASN A 319 -25.57 -2.22 -17.35
N CYS A 320 -24.48 -1.71 -16.77
CA CYS A 320 -24.51 -0.74 -15.66
C CYS A 320 -23.52 0.43 -15.90
N PRO A 321 -23.65 1.19 -17.00
CA PRO A 321 -22.71 2.25 -17.38
C PRO A 321 -22.58 3.36 -16.31
N GLU A 322 -23.62 3.59 -15.53
CA GLU A 322 -23.65 4.53 -14.41
C GLU A 322 -22.69 4.13 -13.27
N ARG A 323 -22.24 2.87 -13.23
CA ARG A 323 -21.32 2.35 -12.21
C ARG A 323 -19.86 2.32 -12.68
N ILE A 324 -19.51 2.84 -13.86
CA ILE A 324 -18.13 2.82 -14.37
C ILE A 324 -17.18 3.56 -13.41
N ASN A 325 -17.49 4.83 -13.11
CA ASN A 325 -16.72 5.63 -12.18
C ASN A 325 -17.16 5.34 -10.75
N TRP A 326 -16.32 4.64 -9.99
CA TRP A 326 -16.63 4.27 -8.60
C TRP A 326 -16.95 5.48 -7.71
N ARG A 327 -16.43 6.67 -8.03
CA ARG A 327 -16.67 7.91 -7.26
C ARG A 327 -18.09 8.45 -7.43
N GLU A 328 -18.77 8.06 -8.50
CA GLU A 328 -20.11 8.54 -8.85
C GLU A 328 -21.20 7.56 -8.38
N CYS A 329 -20.82 6.34 -7.99
CA CYS A 329 -21.74 5.30 -7.53
C CYS A 329 -21.43 4.78 -6.11
N THR A 330 -20.85 5.63 -5.25
CA THR A 330 -20.65 5.30 -3.84
C THR A 330 -21.98 5.33 -3.09
N GLU A 331 -22.21 4.32 -2.27
CA GLU A 331 -23.35 4.25 -1.37
C GLU A 331 -22.96 4.85 0.01
N ASP A 332 -23.92 5.00 0.92
CA ASP A 332 -23.63 5.41 2.28
C ASP A 332 -23.04 4.26 3.11
N GLU A 333 -22.40 4.59 4.24
CA GLU A 333 -21.69 3.62 5.08
C GLU A 333 -22.63 2.53 5.62
N ALA A 334 -23.90 2.86 5.88
CA ALA A 334 -24.89 1.89 6.35
C ALA A 334 -25.18 0.83 5.27
N THR A 335 -25.45 1.25 4.03
CA THR A 335 -25.66 0.33 2.90
C THR A 335 -24.41 -0.50 2.61
N GLU A 336 -23.23 0.12 2.63
CA GLU A 336 -21.95 -0.58 2.46
C GLU A 336 -21.74 -1.66 3.54
N THR A 337 -22.10 -1.35 4.79
CA THR A 337 -22.00 -2.29 5.92
C THR A 337 -22.95 -3.47 5.75
N GLU A 338 -24.19 -3.21 5.33
CA GLU A 338 -25.19 -4.25 5.07
C GLU A 338 -24.77 -5.16 3.91
N LEU A 339 -24.32 -4.57 2.79
CA LEU A 339 -23.79 -5.32 1.64
C LEU A 339 -22.61 -6.20 2.05
N THR A 340 -21.70 -5.67 2.86
CA THR A 340 -20.54 -6.43 3.35
C THR A 340 -20.97 -7.56 4.29
N ALA A 341 -21.94 -7.33 5.18
CA ALA A 341 -22.48 -8.37 6.06
C ALA A 341 -23.12 -9.53 5.28
N ASN A 342 -23.96 -9.21 4.30
CA ASN A 342 -24.57 -10.20 3.41
C ASN A 342 -23.52 -11.00 2.64
N LEU A 343 -22.46 -10.34 2.16
CA LEU A 343 -21.36 -11.00 1.47
C LEU A 343 -20.55 -11.93 2.41
N ARG A 344 -20.31 -11.52 3.66
CA ARG A 344 -19.65 -12.36 4.67
C ARG A 344 -20.45 -13.64 4.93
N GLU A 345 -21.76 -13.51 5.13
CA GLU A 345 -22.64 -14.66 5.36
C GLU A 345 -22.58 -15.64 4.17
N LYS A 346 -22.71 -15.13 2.94
CA LYS A 346 -22.58 -15.95 1.73
C LYS A 346 -21.21 -16.62 1.59
N PHE A 347 -20.13 -15.90 1.90
CA PHE A 347 -18.77 -16.40 1.72
C PHE A 347 -18.37 -17.41 2.81
N THR A 348 -19.06 -17.43 3.95
CA THR A 348 -18.72 -18.29 5.11
C THR A 348 -18.55 -19.77 4.74
N ALA A 349 -19.39 -20.31 3.85
CA ALA A 349 -19.31 -21.71 3.43
C ALA A 349 -18.10 -22.04 2.52
N PHE A 350 -17.44 -21.01 2.00
CA PHE A 350 -16.32 -21.12 1.06
C PHE A 350 -15.02 -20.57 1.64
N ASP A 351 -15.06 -19.96 2.83
CA ASP A 351 -13.89 -19.36 3.45
C ASP A 351 -12.89 -20.45 3.88
N PHE A 352 -11.62 -20.20 3.59
CA PHE A 352 -10.52 -21.07 3.97
C PHE A 352 -9.64 -20.46 5.08
N ALA A 353 -9.86 -19.17 5.37
CA ALA A 353 -9.06 -18.39 6.30
C ALA A 353 -9.31 -18.74 7.77
#